data_AF-A0A7V9Q4J9-F1
#
_entry.id   AF-A0A7V9Q4J9-F1
#
_cell.length_a   1.000
_cell.length_b   1.000
_cell.length_c   1.000
_cell.angle_alpha   90.00
_cell.angle_beta   90.00
_cell.angle_gamma   90.00
#
_symmetry.space_group_name_H-M   'P 1'
#
loop_
_entity.id
_entity.type
_entity.pdbx_description
1 polymer ?
#
loop_
_entity_poly.entity_id
_entity_poly.type
_entity_poly.pdbx_seq_one_letter_code
_entity_poly.pdbx_strand_id
1 'polypeptide(L)'
;MPTGVTVSQAGRIFVNFPRWEDPVEYTVAELRDGKAVPYPDASINRLDTARAGETFVSVQSVVIDPRDRLWIVDTGSINFNPVVPAGPKLVCVDLSTNRIINQMSYSPDGIGECSETKL
;
A
#
# COMPACT_ATOMS: atom_id res chain seq x y z
N MET A 1 5.14 7.35 12.38
CA MET A 1 6.33 6.48 12.54
C MET A 1 6.33 5.34 11.50
N PRO A 2 7.47 4.89 10.94
CA PRO A 2 7.50 3.69 10.09
C PRO A 2 7.34 2.41 10.91
N THR A 3 6.72 1.37 10.35
CA THR A 3 6.53 0.07 11.05
C THR A 3 7.11 -1.14 10.31
N GLY A 4 7.44 -1.00 9.04
CA GLY A 4 8.00 -2.07 8.23
C GLY A 4 8.93 -1.53 7.15
N VAL A 5 9.93 -2.34 6.80
CA VAL A 5 10.87 -2.09 5.73
C VAL A 5 11.11 -3.37 4.95
N THR A 6 11.24 -3.25 3.63
CA THR A 6 11.63 -4.36 2.75
C THR A 6 12.58 -3.86 1.67
N VAL A 7 13.42 -4.75 1.15
CA VAL A 7 14.48 -4.42 0.20
C VAL A 7 14.35 -5.33 -1.02
N SER A 8 14.33 -4.74 -2.21
CA SER A 8 14.24 -5.49 -3.47
C SER A 8 15.57 -6.16 -3.82
N GLN A 9 15.54 -7.09 -4.76
CA GLN A 9 16.77 -7.74 -5.26
C GLN A 9 17.75 -6.72 -5.86
N ALA A 10 17.23 -5.66 -6.46
CA ALA A 10 18.01 -4.53 -6.97
C ALA A 10 18.44 -3.52 -5.89
N GLY A 11 18.17 -3.77 -4.61
CA GLY A 11 18.54 -2.90 -3.49
C GLY A 11 17.61 -1.70 -3.25
N ARG A 12 16.44 -1.65 -3.90
CA ARG A 12 15.44 -0.59 -3.66
C ARG A 12 14.79 -0.81 -2.29
N ILE A 13 14.66 0.24 -1.49
CA ILE A 13 14.16 0.15 -0.11
C ILE A 13 12.75 0.72 -0.06
N PHE A 14 11.81 -0.05 0.49
CA PHE A 14 10.41 0.37 0.67
C PHE A 14 10.04 0.35 2.14
N VAL A 15 9.30 1.37 2.55
CA VAL A 15 8.91 1.60 3.95
C VAL A 15 7.42 1.90 3.99
N ASN A 16 6.71 1.37 4.99
CA ASN A 16 5.32 1.74 5.24
C ASN A 16 5.16 2.55 6.53
N PHE A 17 4.14 3.42 6.51
CA PHE A 17 3.79 4.36 7.58
C PHE A 17 2.28 4.26 7.79
N PRO A 18 1.79 3.44 8.74
CA PRO A 18 0.36 3.35 8.99
C PRO A 18 -0.18 4.68 9.51
N ARG A 19 -1.42 5.00 9.17
CA ARG A 19 -2.10 6.23 9.60
C ARG A 19 -2.62 6.08 11.03
N TRP A 20 -1.71 6.27 11.96
CA TRP A 20 -1.98 6.39 13.39
C TRP A 20 -2.03 7.86 13.81
N GLU A 21 -1.65 8.18 15.05
CA GLU A 21 -1.91 9.48 15.68
C GLU A 21 -1.23 10.66 14.97
N ASP A 22 -0.03 10.43 14.42
CA ASP A 22 0.70 11.46 13.66
C ASP A 22 0.09 11.71 12.28
N PRO A 23 0.14 12.95 11.76
CA PRO A 23 -0.12 13.20 10.34
C PRO A 23 0.83 12.39 9.44
N VAL A 24 0.25 11.62 8.53
CA VAL A 24 0.99 10.78 7.58
C VAL A 24 0.62 11.18 6.15
N GLU A 25 1.56 11.84 5.47
CA GLU A 25 1.37 12.34 4.09
C GLU A 25 1.25 11.19 3.07
N TYR A 26 2.01 10.11 3.27
CA TYR A 26 2.01 8.90 2.45
C TYR A 26 2.21 7.68 3.34
N THR A 27 1.54 6.58 2.99
CA THR A 27 1.57 5.37 3.81
C THR A 27 2.52 4.30 3.26
N VAL A 28 2.98 4.47 2.01
CA VAL A 28 4.07 3.70 1.41
C VAL A 28 5.03 4.65 0.70
N ALA A 29 6.33 4.45 0.93
CA ALA A 29 7.37 5.17 0.23
C ALA A 29 8.50 4.25 -0.22
N GLU A 30 9.16 4.66 -1.30
CA GLU A 30 10.48 4.19 -1.67
C GLU A 30 11.53 5.19 -1.16
N LEU A 31 12.62 4.71 -0.57
CA LEU A 31 13.76 5.54 -0.21
C LEU A 31 14.64 5.75 -1.45
N ARG A 32 14.67 6.99 -1.97
CA ARG A 32 15.49 7.40 -3.11
C ARG A 32 16.43 8.51 -2.65
N ASP A 33 17.74 8.31 -2.78
CA ASP A 33 18.77 9.27 -2.37
C ASP A 33 18.59 9.78 -0.91
N GLY A 34 18.23 8.85 -0.01
CA GLY A 34 17.98 9.16 1.40
C GLY A 34 16.66 9.89 1.68
N LYS A 35 15.80 10.09 0.68
CA LYS A 35 14.48 10.72 0.83
C LYS A 35 13.36 9.72 0.58
N ALA A 36 12.35 9.74 1.45
CA ALA A 36 11.15 8.94 1.26
C ALA A 36 10.26 9.61 0.19
N VAL A 37 9.98 8.87 -0.87
CA VAL A 37 9.14 9.30 -2.00
C VAL A 37 7.91 8.40 -2.08
N PRO A 38 6.68 8.94 -2.13
CA PRO A 38 5.45 8.13 -2.22
C PRO A 38 5.51 7.10 -3.34
N TYR A 39 5.06 5.88 -3.04
CA TYR A 39 5.13 4.75 -3.97
C TYR A 39 3.80 3.96 -4.03
N PRO A 40 3.37 3.45 -5.20
CA PRO A 40 3.98 3.59 -6.53
C PRO A 40 3.93 5.03 -7.08
N ASP A 41 2.97 5.82 -6.63
CA ASP A 41 2.88 7.24 -6.91
C ASP A 41 2.23 8.02 -5.76
N ALA A 42 2.23 9.35 -5.87
CA ALA A 42 1.71 10.25 -4.84
C ALA A 42 0.17 10.32 -4.81
N SER A 43 -0.51 10.04 -5.93
CA SER A 43 -1.98 10.14 -6.01
C SER A 43 -2.65 9.03 -5.22
N ILE A 44 -2.17 7.78 -5.35
CA ILE A 44 -2.70 6.64 -4.58
C ILE A 44 -2.37 6.75 -3.09
N ASN A 45 -1.28 7.42 -2.73
CA ASN A 45 -0.91 7.63 -1.32
C ASN A 45 -1.72 8.73 -0.64
N ARG A 46 -2.41 9.60 -1.37
CA ARG A 46 -3.27 10.62 -0.77
C ARG A 46 -4.50 9.94 -0.17
N LEU A 47 -4.72 10.15 1.13
CA LEU A 47 -5.90 9.62 1.79
C LEU A 47 -7.18 10.20 1.17
N ASP A 48 -8.01 9.33 0.62
CA ASP A 48 -9.35 9.66 0.15
C ASP A 48 -10.31 8.53 0.57
N THR A 49 -11.04 8.73 1.66
CA THR A 49 -11.95 7.71 2.20
C THR A 49 -13.17 7.48 1.31
N ALA A 50 -13.52 8.41 0.40
CA ALA A 50 -14.57 8.21 -0.58
C ALA A 50 -14.11 7.28 -1.72
N ARG A 51 -12.79 7.19 -1.95
CA ARG A 51 -12.15 6.31 -2.94
C ARG A 51 -11.23 5.29 -2.27
N ALA A 52 -11.64 4.76 -1.11
CA ALA A 52 -10.83 3.85 -0.31
C ALA A 52 -10.51 2.51 -1.01
N GLY A 53 -11.31 2.11 -2.00
CA GLY A 53 -11.02 0.96 -2.86
C GLY A 53 -9.91 1.23 -3.91
N GLU A 54 -9.60 2.50 -4.19
CA GLU A 54 -8.65 2.91 -5.23
C GLU A 54 -7.38 3.53 -4.64
N THR A 55 -7.46 4.14 -3.45
CA THR A 55 -6.36 4.82 -2.76
C THR A 55 -5.97 4.11 -1.47
N PHE A 56 -4.74 4.33 -0.99
CA PHE A 56 -4.29 3.75 0.26
C PHE A 56 -4.84 4.50 1.48
N VAL A 57 -5.47 3.74 2.38
CA VAL A 57 -6.04 4.24 3.62
C VAL A 57 -5.02 4.16 4.76
N SER A 58 -4.47 2.99 5.06
CA SER A 58 -3.49 2.79 6.14
C SER A 58 -2.73 1.47 5.96
N VAL A 59 -1.55 1.56 5.37
CA VAL A 59 -0.70 0.40 5.09
C VAL A 59 0.10 0.01 6.32
N GLN A 60 -0.06 -1.26 6.73
CA GLN A 60 0.63 -1.82 7.89
C GLN A 60 1.79 -2.75 7.54
N SER A 61 1.87 -3.23 6.30
CA SER A 61 2.96 -4.12 5.88
C SER A 61 3.32 -3.94 4.41
N VAL A 62 4.62 -4.09 4.15
CA VAL A 62 5.22 -4.17 2.82
C VAL A 62 6.20 -5.35 2.79
N VAL A 63 6.09 -6.21 1.78
CA VAL A 63 6.92 -7.41 1.63
C VAL A 63 7.26 -7.60 0.16
N ILE A 64 8.52 -7.91 -0.14
CA ILE A 64 8.92 -8.30 -1.49
C ILE A 64 8.95 -9.82 -1.61
N ASP A 65 8.35 -10.35 -2.67
CA ASP A 65 8.34 -11.78 -2.95
C ASP A 65 9.56 -12.23 -3.80
N PRO A 66 9.79 -13.55 -3.98
CA PRO A 66 10.93 -14.04 -4.75
C PRO A 66 10.94 -13.65 -6.24
N ARG A 67 9.85 -13.09 -6.79
CA ARG A 67 9.75 -12.58 -8.16
C ARG A 67 10.01 -11.07 -8.23
N ASP A 68 10.51 -10.46 -7.16
CA ASP A 68 10.77 -9.03 -7.04
C ASP A 68 9.52 -8.16 -7.20
N ARG A 69 8.38 -8.64 -6.69
CA ARG A 69 7.12 -7.89 -6.62
C ARG A 69 6.89 -7.39 -5.20
N LEU A 70 6.44 -6.14 -5.08
CA LEU A 70 6.09 -5.56 -3.79
C LEU A 70 4.63 -5.85 -3.47
N TRP A 71 4.40 -6.56 -2.36
CA TRP A 71 3.10 -6.77 -1.76
C TRP A 71 2.86 -5.77 -0.64
N ILE A 72 1.68 -5.16 -0.64
CA ILE A 72 1.28 -4.08 0.24
C ILE A 72 -0.03 -4.47 0.91
N VAL A 73 -0.05 -4.47 2.24
CA VAL A 73 -1.26 -4.74 3.03
C VAL A 73 -1.82 -3.44 3.55
N ASP A 74 -2.93 -2.99 2.95
CA ASP A 74 -3.72 -1.87 3.45
C ASP A 74 -4.84 -2.41 4.34
N THR A 75 -4.86 -1.97 5.59
CA THR A 75 -5.83 -2.45 6.57
C THR A 75 -7.13 -1.66 6.56
N GLY A 76 -7.20 -0.56 5.81
CA GLY A 76 -8.40 0.26 5.76
C GLY A 76 -8.74 0.98 7.06
N SER A 77 -7.89 0.92 8.10
CA SER A 77 -8.19 1.44 9.44
C SER A 77 -7.23 2.56 9.82
N ILE A 78 -7.80 3.71 10.21
CA ILE A 78 -7.07 4.88 10.72
C ILE A 78 -7.21 4.90 12.24
N ASN A 79 -6.11 5.04 12.98
CA ASN A 79 -6.12 5.05 14.45
C ASN A 79 -6.82 3.84 15.09
N PHE A 80 -6.70 2.66 14.48
CA PHE A 80 -7.38 1.44 14.94
C PHE A 80 -8.92 1.55 15.03
N ASN A 81 -9.52 2.54 14.38
CA ASN A 81 -10.97 2.65 14.24
C ASN A 81 -11.54 1.54 13.34
N PRO A 82 -12.87 1.36 13.28
CA PRO A 82 -13.49 0.48 12.30
C PRO A 82 -12.97 0.72 10.88
N VAL A 83 -12.93 -0.34 10.08
CA VAL A 83 -12.42 -0.27 8.71
C VAL A 83 -13.26 0.71 7.88
N VAL A 84 -12.59 1.52 7.07
CA VAL A 84 -13.23 2.31 6.02
C VAL A 84 -13.81 1.32 4.99
N PRO A 85 -15.08 1.47 4.58
CA PRO A 85 -15.67 0.62 3.55
C PRO A 85 -14.79 0.56 2.28
N ALA A 86 -14.60 -0.64 1.74
CA ALA A 86 -13.69 -0.92 0.62
C ALA A 86 -12.19 -0.61 0.86
N GLY A 87 -11.82 -0.16 2.06
CA GLY A 87 -10.45 0.20 2.42
C GLY A 87 -9.50 -0.99 2.53
N PRO A 88 -9.86 -2.09 3.22
CA PRO A 88 -8.97 -3.24 3.37
C PRO A 88 -8.68 -3.91 2.03
N LYS A 89 -7.39 -4.04 1.69
CA LYS A 89 -6.94 -4.63 0.42
C LYS A 89 -5.50 -5.12 0.46
N LEU A 90 -5.21 -6.12 -0.35
CA LEU A 90 -3.87 -6.58 -0.68
C LEU A 90 -3.52 -6.11 -2.09
N VAL A 91 -2.42 -5.37 -2.23
CA VAL A 91 -1.98 -4.79 -3.51
C VAL A 91 -0.62 -5.37 -3.89
N CYS A 92 -0.47 -5.76 -5.16
CA CYS A 92 0.77 -6.23 -5.73
C CYS A 92 1.28 -5.24 -6.78
N VAL A 93 2.50 -4.76 -6.61
CA VAL A 93 3.18 -3.87 -7.54
C VAL A 93 4.34 -4.61 -8.20
N ASP A 94 4.38 -4.60 -9.53
CA ASP A 94 5.55 -5.01 -10.29
C ASP A 94 6.62 -3.92 -10.18
N LEU A 95 7.76 -4.24 -9.57
CA LEU A 95 8.83 -3.28 -9.35
C LEU A 95 9.55 -2.86 -10.64
N SER A 96 9.51 -3.68 -11.69
CA SER A 96 10.15 -3.35 -12.97
C SER A 96 9.39 -2.24 -13.71
N THR A 97 8.06 -2.23 -13.58
CA THR A 97 7.19 -1.25 -14.24
C THR A 97 6.65 -0.18 -13.28
N ASN A 98 6.78 -0.40 -11.96
CA ASN A 98 6.16 0.38 -10.89
C ASN A 98 4.63 0.49 -11.04
N ARG A 99 4.00 -0.57 -11.54
CA ARG A 99 2.55 -0.63 -11.76
C ARG A 99 1.90 -1.64 -10.83
N ILE A 100 0.72 -1.29 -10.35
CA ILE A 100 -0.17 -2.23 -9.67
C ILE A 100 -0.63 -3.25 -10.72
N ILE A 101 -0.30 -4.52 -10.47
CA ILE A 101 -0.63 -5.65 -11.35
C ILE A 101 -1.69 -6.55 -10.75
N ASN A 102 -1.98 -6.41 -9.46
CA ASN A 102 -3.06 -7.13 -8.79
C ASN A 102 -3.55 -6.32 -7.58
N GLN A 103 -4.86 -6.34 -7.36
CA GLN A 103 -5.49 -5.88 -6.13
C GLN A 103 -6.59 -6.86 -5.72
N MET A 104 -6.56 -7.28 -4.46
CA MET A 104 -7.61 -8.09 -3.84
C MET A 104 -8.25 -7.29 -2.71
N SER A 105 -9.52 -6.97 -2.88
CA SER A 105 -10.30 -6.28 -1.84
C SER A 105 -10.81 -7.27 -0.80
N TYR A 106 -10.99 -6.84 0.45
CA TYR A 106 -11.70 -7.62 1.46
C TYR A 106 -13.06 -6.99 1.76
N SER A 107 -14.09 -7.81 1.78
CA SER A 107 -15.43 -7.45 2.21
C SER A 107 -15.72 -8.03 3.61
N PRO A 108 -16.70 -7.50 4.35
CA PRO A 108 -17.12 -8.09 5.61
C PRO A 108 -17.52 -9.57 5.50
N ASP A 109 -17.96 -10.00 4.31
CA ASP A 109 -18.41 -11.36 4.03
C ASP A 109 -17.27 -12.31 3.57
N GLY A 110 -16.04 -11.81 3.45
CA GLY A 110 -14.86 -12.59 3.04
C GLY A 110 -13.96 -11.88 2.03
N ILE A 111 -13.03 -12.64 1.42
CA ILE A 111 -12.14 -12.14 0.36
C ILE A 111 -13.00 -11.74 -0.84
N GLY A 112 -12.91 -10.47 -1.24
CA GLY A 112 -13.59 -9.93 -2.42
C GLY A 112 -12.90 -10.30 -3.73
N GLU A 113 -13.47 -9.87 -4.84
CA GLU A 113 -12.97 -10.20 -6.17
C GLU A 113 -11.53 -9.69 -6.39
N CYS A 114 -10.74 -10.52 -7.07
CA CYS A 114 -9.41 -10.16 -7.56
C CYS A 114 -9.59 -9.36 -8.85
N SER A 115 -9.42 -8.03 -8.79
CA SER A 115 -9.42 -7.23 -10.00
C SER A 115 -8.03 -7.23 -10.61
N GLU A 116 -7.87 -7.86 -11.78
CA GLU A 116 -6.73 -7.56 -12.65
C GLU A 116 -6.94 -6.15 -13.19
N THR A 117 -6.03 -5.22 -12.88
CA THR A 117 -6.05 -3.89 -13.48
C THR A 117 -5.83 -4.05 -14.98
N LYS A 118 -6.91 -4.02 -15.76
CA LYS A 118 -6.84 -3.81 -17.21
C LYS A 118 -6.29 -2.41 -17.44
N LEU A 119 -5.02 -2.35 -17.84
CA LEU A 119 -4.37 -1.16 -18.37
C LEU A 119 -5.07 -0.68 -19.66
#